data_AF-A0AAW8QA11-F1
#
_entry.id   AF-A0AAW8QA11-F1
#
_cell.length_a   1.000
_cell.length_b   1.000
_cell.length_c   1.000
_cell.angle_alpha   90.00
_cell.angle_beta   90.00
_cell.angle_gamma   90.00
#
_symmetry.space_group_name_H-M   'P 1'
#
loop_
_entity.id
_entity.type
_entity.pdbx_description
1 polymer ?
#
loop_
_entity_poly.entity_id
_entity_poly.type
_entity_poly.pdbx_seq_one_letter_code
_entity_poly.pdbx_strand_id
1 'polypeptide(L)'
;MDDKQLDRSLRSIGKECFVKYYELFQDKNWSKEDLIEHLIALEGYQESGCITRISQSRRIFNDHREYDALDMVISSNRLPIEIIEKARKLSLQ
;
A
#
# COMPACT_ATOMS: atom_id res chain seq x y z
N MET A 1 -11.25 9.53 -3.32
CA MET A 1 -11.58 9.19 -1.91
C MET A 1 -11.29 10.39 -1.01
N ASP A 2 -11.98 10.54 0.13
CA ASP A 2 -11.67 11.54 1.16
C ASP A 2 -10.61 11.05 2.18
N ASP A 3 -10.14 11.89 3.10
CA ASP A 3 -9.08 11.55 4.07
C ASP A 3 -9.50 10.45 5.06
N LYS A 4 -10.78 10.41 5.45
CA LYS A 4 -11.30 9.35 6.33
C LYS A 4 -11.37 8.02 5.60
N GLN A 5 -11.68 8.03 4.32
CA GLN A 5 -11.61 6.86 3.46
C GLN A 5 -10.16 6.43 3.26
N LEU A 6 -9.23 7.37 3.09
CA LEU A 6 -7.80 7.10 2.90
C LEU A 6 -7.18 6.42 4.11
N ASP A 7 -7.42 6.95 5.32
CA ASP A 7 -6.98 6.31 6.56
C ASP A 7 -7.55 4.89 6.71
N ARG A 8 -8.85 4.70 6.42
CA ARG A 8 -9.48 3.37 6.47
C ARG A 8 -8.88 2.40 5.47
N SER A 9 -8.57 2.86 4.26
CA SER A 9 -7.88 2.06 3.24
C SER A 9 -6.49 1.67 3.74
N LEU A 10 -5.67 2.61 4.24
CA LEU A 10 -4.34 2.32 4.80
C LEU A 10 -4.38 1.34 5.97
N ARG A 11 -5.41 1.40 6.82
CA ARG A 11 -5.61 0.43 7.91
C ARG A 11 -5.96 -0.96 7.40
N SER A 12 -6.76 -1.05 6.34
CA SER A 12 -7.14 -2.32 5.72
C SER A 12 -5.98 -2.94 4.94
N ILE A 13 -5.16 -2.10 4.31
CA ILE A 13 -3.96 -2.53 3.59
C ILE A 13 -2.83 -2.89 4.56
N GLY A 14 -2.74 -2.20 5.70
CA GLY A 14 -1.53 -2.13 6.50
C GLY A 14 -0.54 -1.13 5.90
N LYS A 15 -0.21 -0.08 6.66
CA LYS A 15 0.70 1.00 6.22
C LYS A 15 2.07 0.47 5.75
N GLU A 16 2.63 -0.48 6.49
CA GLU A 16 3.90 -1.12 6.12
C GLU A 16 3.79 -1.89 4.79
N CYS A 17 2.73 -2.69 4.61
CA CYS A 17 2.48 -3.42 3.37
C CYS A 17 2.32 -2.46 2.18
N PHE A 18 1.59 -1.36 2.35
CA PHE A 18 1.42 -0.35 1.29
C PHE A 18 2.77 0.19 0.81
N VAL A 19 3.67 0.55 1.72
CA VAL A 19 5.02 1.07 1.38
C VAL A 19 5.93 -0.02 0.83
N LYS A 20 5.91 -1.22 1.43
CA LYS A 20 6.75 -2.35 1.03
C LYS A 20 6.50 -2.71 -0.44
N TYR A 21 5.23 -2.75 -0.85
CA TYR A 21 4.79 -3.17 -2.18
C TYR A 21 4.27 -2.02 -3.05
N TYR A 22 4.59 -0.76 -2.72
CA TYR A 22 4.07 0.45 -3.38
C TYR A 22 4.15 0.38 -4.91
N GLU A 23 5.35 0.13 -5.44
CA GLU A 23 5.61 0.10 -6.89
C GLU A 23 4.86 -1.05 -7.57
N LEU A 24 4.77 -2.22 -6.93
CA LEU A 24 4.02 -3.36 -7.44
C LEU A 24 2.51 -3.11 -7.48
N PHE A 25 1.97 -2.38 -6.49
CA PHE A 25 0.57 -1.99 -6.50
C PHE A 25 0.25 -0.90 -7.54
N GLN A 26 1.23 -0.05 -7.85
CA GLN A 26 1.11 0.99 -8.87
C GLN A 26 1.25 0.43 -10.29
N ASP A 27 2.07 -0.61 -10.47
CA ASP A 27 2.34 -1.21 -11.78
C ASP A 27 1.09 -1.91 -12.35
N LYS A 28 0.63 -1.39 -13.49
CA LYS A 28 -0.55 -1.90 -14.21
C LYS A 28 -0.25 -3.16 -15.03
N ASN A 29 1.02 -3.51 -15.21
CA ASN A 29 1.40 -4.72 -15.93
C ASN A 29 1.24 -5.97 -15.07
N TRP A 30 1.22 -5.82 -13.74
CA TRP A 30 0.91 -6.92 -12.83
C TRP A 30 -0.58 -7.18 -12.83
N SER A 31 -1.00 -8.42 -13.12
CA SER A 31 -2.40 -8.79 -12.92
C SER A 31 -2.72 -8.82 -11.42
N LYS A 32 -4.02 -8.85 -11.09
CA LYS A 32 -4.43 -8.97 -9.69
C LYS A 32 -4.05 -10.36 -9.15
N GLU A 33 -4.17 -11.37 -10.00
CA GLU A 33 -3.90 -12.77 -9.73
C GLU A 33 -2.40 -12.98 -9.43
N ASP A 34 -1.51 -12.42 -10.26
CA ASP A 34 -0.07 -12.49 -10.03
C ASP A 34 0.32 -11.83 -8.69
N LEU A 35 -0.29 -10.69 -8.34
CA LEU A 35 -0.05 -10.03 -7.05
C LEU A 35 -0.57 -10.87 -5.88
N ILE A 36 -1.70 -11.56 -6.03
CA ILE A 36 -2.22 -12.45 -4.99
C ILE A 36 -1.22 -13.58 -4.75
N GLU A 37 -0.80 -14.28 -5.80
CA GLU A 37 0.17 -15.36 -5.71
C GLU A 37 1.48 -14.88 -5.09
N HIS A 38 1.98 -13.71 -5.52
CA HIS A 38 3.20 -13.11 -5.00
C HIS A 38 3.11 -12.80 -3.50
N LEU A 39 2.01 -12.20 -3.03
CA LEU A 39 1.82 -11.89 -1.62
C LEU A 39 1.62 -13.15 -0.76
N ILE A 40 0.93 -14.17 -1.28
CA ILE A 40 0.82 -15.47 -0.58
C ILE A 40 2.21 -16.09 -0.44
N ALA A 41 3.01 -16.11 -1.51
CA ALA A 41 4.33 -16.74 -1.51
C ALA A 41 5.34 -16.05 -0.59
N LEU A 42 5.36 -14.71 -0.53
CA LEU A 42 6.32 -13.96 0.27
C LEU A 42 5.90 -13.75 1.72
N GLU A 43 4.60 -13.55 1.97
CA GLU A 43 4.10 -13.12 3.29
C GLU A 43 3.25 -14.20 3.98
N GLY A 44 2.84 -15.26 3.27
CA GLY A 44 1.93 -16.28 3.81
C GLY A 44 0.52 -15.75 4.09
N TYR A 45 0.13 -14.63 3.46
CA TYR A 45 -1.19 -14.05 3.65
C TYR A 45 -2.30 -14.96 3.12
N GLN A 46 -3.47 -14.84 3.71
CA GLN A 46 -4.68 -15.46 3.16
C GLN A 46 -5.11 -14.70 1.90
N GLU A 47 -5.59 -15.44 0.89
CA GLU A 47 -6.01 -14.89 -0.40
C GLU A 47 -6.99 -13.72 -0.26
N SER A 48 -8.00 -13.85 0.59
CA SER A 48 -8.98 -12.79 0.86
C SER A 48 -8.32 -11.51 1.40
N GLY A 49 -7.28 -11.65 2.23
CA GLY A 49 -6.46 -10.54 2.71
C GLY A 49 -5.66 -9.89 1.58
N CYS A 50 -5.05 -10.69 0.70
CA CYS A 50 -4.35 -10.19 -0.49
C CYS A 50 -5.29 -9.37 -1.38
N ILE A 51 -6.49 -9.89 -1.66
CA ILE A 51 -7.51 -9.20 -2.47
C ILE A 51 -7.84 -7.83 -1.89
N THR A 52 -8.05 -7.73 -0.57
CA THR A 52 -8.31 -6.45 0.10
C THR A 52 -7.13 -5.48 -0.04
N ARG A 53 -5.90 -5.93 0.26
CA ARG A 53 -4.69 -5.10 0.19
C ARG A 53 -4.47 -4.57 -1.23
N ILE A 54 -4.58 -5.41 -2.25
CA ILE A 54 -4.40 -5.02 -3.65
C ILE A 54 -5.50 -4.06 -4.09
N SER A 55 -6.77 -4.39 -3.83
CA SER A 55 -7.92 -3.57 -4.26
C SER A 55 -7.88 -2.17 -3.62
N GLN A 56 -7.62 -2.09 -2.32
CA GLN A 56 -7.54 -0.80 -1.63
C GLN A 56 -6.31 0.01 -2.08
N SER A 57 -5.15 -0.64 -2.29
CA SER A 57 -3.95 0.06 -2.78
C SER A 57 -4.17 0.62 -4.17
N ARG A 58 -4.70 -0.17 -5.11
CA ARG A 58 -5.05 0.29 -6.47
C ARG A 58 -6.07 1.41 -6.47
N ARG A 59 -7.04 1.39 -5.55
CA ARG A 59 -7.99 2.49 -5.39
C ARG A 59 -7.30 3.80 -4.99
N ILE A 60 -6.31 3.76 -4.09
CA ILE A 60 -5.52 4.95 -3.71
C ILE A 60 -4.85 5.56 -4.95
N PHE A 61 -4.18 4.74 -5.76
CA PHE A 61 -3.54 5.19 -7.00
C PHE A 61 -4.53 5.71 -8.05
N ASN A 62 -5.67 5.02 -8.21
CA ASN A 62 -6.71 5.45 -9.16
C ASN A 62 -7.36 6.78 -8.75
N ASP A 63 -7.41 7.07 -7.45
CA ASP A 63 -7.96 8.32 -6.90
C ASP A 63 -6.88 9.42 -6.79
N HIS A 64 -5.64 9.18 -7.27
CA HIS A 64 -4.49 10.10 -7.18
C HIS A 64 -4.18 10.57 -5.75
N ARG A 65 -4.30 9.66 -4.77
CA ARG A 65 -4.09 9.93 -3.33
C ARG A 65 -2.80 9.31 -2.78
N GLU A 66 -1.93 8.79 -3.64
CA GLU A 66 -0.73 8.05 -3.25
C GLU A 66 0.24 8.87 -2.40
N TYR A 67 0.44 10.15 -2.72
CA TYR A 67 1.33 11.02 -1.95
C TYR A 67 0.72 11.39 -0.59
N ASP A 68 -0.58 11.68 -0.52
CA ASP A 68 -1.27 11.87 0.76
C ASP A 68 -1.20 10.61 1.64
N ALA A 69 -1.27 9.43 1.01
CA ALA A 69 -1.12 8.16 1.71
C ALA A 69 0.30 8.01 2.30
N LEU A 70 1.33 8.38 1.52
CA LEU A 70 2.72 8.39 1.97
C LEU A 70 2.93 9.41 3.11
N ASP A 71 2.33 10.59 3.06
CA ASP A 71 2.40 11.58 4.14
C ASP A 71 1.78 11.06 5.45
N MET A 72 0.64 10.36 5.36
CA MET A 72 0.01 9.69 6.50
C MET A 72 0.85 8.53 7.07
N VAL A 73 1.67 7.89 6.23
CA VAL A 73 2.65 6.88 6.66
C VAL A 73 3.83 7.56 7.35
N ILE A 74 4.43 8.58 6.73
CA ILE A 74 5.60 9.31 7.26
C ILE A 74 5.31 9.91 8.64
N SER A 75 4.07 10.38 8.84
CA SER A 75 3.61 10.94 10.11
C SER A 75 3.28 9.89 11.18
N SER A 76 3.47 8.60 10.91
CA SER A 76 3.08 7.49 11.79
C SER A 76 4.21 7.08 12.75
N ASN A 77 4.06 7.41 14.03
CA ASN A 77 5.06 7.10 15.09
C ASN A 77 5.18 5.61 15.48
N ARG A 78 4.50 4.70 14.76
CA ARG A 78 4.41 3.26 15.10
C ARG A 78 5.04 2.33 14.07
N LEU A 79 5.63 2.89 13.00
CA LEU A 79 6.23 2.10 11.94
C LEU A 79 7.75 2.00 12.12
N PRO A 80 8.38 0.92 11.63
CA PRO A 80 9.84 0.83 11.57
C PRO A 80 10.44 2.00 10.78
N ILE A 81 11.64 2.45 11.20
CA ILE A 81 12.31 3.60 10.58
C ILE A 81 12.60 3.34 9.09
N GLU A 82 12.92 2.09 8.70
CA GLU A 82 13.14 1.74 7.29
C GLU A 82 11.90 1.95 6.41
N ILE A 83 10.70 1.74 6.98
CA ILE A 83 9.44 1.96 6.26
C ILE A 83 9.18 3.45 6.10
N ILE A 84 9.42 4.25 7.15
CA ILE A 84 9.29 5.71 7.08
C ILE A 84 10.26 6.31 6.05
N GLU A 85 11.51 5.88 6.06
CA GLU A 85 12.52 6.36 5.11
C GLU A 85 12.22 5.91 3.67
N LYS A 86 11.70 4.70 3.47
CA LYS A 86 11.23 4.27 2.15
C LYS A 86 10.07 5.16 1.67
N ALA A 87 9.09 5.45 2.53
CA ALA A 87 7.97 6.32 2.18
C ALA A 87 8.42 7.74 1.79
N ARG A 88 9.40 8.31 2.51
CA ARG A 88 10.00 9.62 2.17
C ARG A 88 10.68 9.63 0.80
N LYS A 89 11.35 8.54 0.42
CA LYS A 89 11.98 8.43 -0.90
C LYS A 89 10.93 8.36 -2.02
N LEU A 90 9.85 7.61 -1.80
CA LEU A 90 8.75 7.49 -2.75
C LEU A 90 8.00 8.81 -2.93
N SER A 91 7.86 9.63 -1.89
CA SER A 91 7.18 10.93 -1.97
C SER A 91 7.96 12.02 -2.72
N LEU A 92 9.18 11.72 -3.18
CA LEU A 92 10.05 12.64 -3.92
C LEU A 92 10.18 12.27 -5.42
N GLN A 93 9.52 11.21 -5.85
CA GLN A 93 9.46 10.77 -7.26
C GLN A 93 8.34 11.51 -8.00
#